data_AF-A0A969HLI7-F1
#
_entry.id   AF-A0A969HLI7-F1
#
_cell.length_a   1.000
_cell.length_b   1.000
_cell.length_c   1.000
_cell.angle_alpha   90.00
_cell.angle_beta   90.00
_cell.angle_gamma   90.00
#
_symmetry.space_group_name_H-M   'P 1'
#
loop_
_entity.id
_entity.type
_entity.pdbx_description
1 polymer ?
#
loop_
_entity_poly.entity_id
_entity_poly.type
_entity_poly.pdbx_seq_one_letter_code
_entity_poly.pdbx_strand_id
1 'polypeptide(L)'
;FLWWRSAGDTRQWSHWTKDSKKQYTNLMEGSYVFHVKARNVYGQEGQEAQYAFVILPPWYRTVYAYFVYVLLFVLFVVGAIRVNTARLLQQKRILEETVTQRTLEIRQQNIELEKQREEILIQAENLRMANEAITRQKQDIEHKNEEITASINYASRIQRAMLPRQDRIQHAFHDSFVLFMPRDIVSGDFYWFMRKP
;
A
#
# COMPACT_ATOMS: atom_id res chain seq x y z
N PHE A 1 -60.24 52.14 -37.36
CA PHE A 1 -60.72 51.32 -36.25
C PHE A 1 -60.09 51.79 -34.95
N LEU A 2 -60.85 51.67 -33.86
CA LEU A 2 -60.38 51.81 -32.49
C LEU A 2 -60.62 50.50 -31.76
N TRP A 3 -59.75 50.16 -30.81
CA TRP A 3 -59.91 48.97 -29.99
C TRP A 3 -59.44 49.21 -28.54
N TRP A 4 -59.87 48.33 -27.65
CA TRP A 4 -59.27 48.14 -26.32
C TRP A 4 -59.61 46.74 -25.80
N ARG A 5 -58.91 46.31 -24.75
CA ARG A 5 -59.15 45.03 -24.06
C ARG A 5 -59.50 45.29 -22.60
N SER A 6 -60.35 44.46 -22.00
CA SER A 6 -60.88 44.72 -20.66
C SER A 6 -60.28 43.86 -19.53
N ALA A 7 -59.32 42.98 -19.81
CA ALA A 7 -58.68 42.17 -18.77
C ALA A 7 -57.25 42.63 -18.45
N GLY A 8 -57.10 43.16 -17.23
CA GLY A 8 -55.80 43.45 -16.61
C GLY A 8 -55.12 44.76 -17.04
N ASP A 9 -55.86 45.86 -17.03
CA ASP A 9 -55.36 47.26 -17.10
C ASP A 9 -55.11 47.86 -18.51
N THR A 10 -56.14 48.50 -19.07
CA THR A 10 -56.28 49.96 -19.22
C THR A 10 -57.64 50.19 -19.89
N ARG A 11 -58.55 50.94 -19.27
CA ARG A 11 -59.88 51.25 -19.84
C ARG A 11 -59.82 52.32 -20.94
N GLN A 12 -58.76 52.29 -21.74
CA GLN A 12 -58.46 53.34 -22.71
C GLN A 12 -58.50 52.75 -24.11
N TRP A 13 -59.33 53.36 -24.95
CA TRP A 13 -59.30 53.13 -26.39
C TRP A 13 -57.94 53.51 -26.93
N SER A 14 -57.46 52.77 -27.92
CA SER A 14 -56.24 53.12 -28.66
C SER A 14 -56.41 54.44 -29.44
N HIS A 15 -55.49 54.78 -30.32
CA HIS A 15 -55.75 55.79 -31.36
C HIS A 15 -56.43 55.16 -32.58
N TRP A 16 -57.18 55.97 -33.33
CA TRP A 16 -57.79 55.53 -34.59
C TRP A 16 -56.71 55.13 -35.59
N THR A 17 -56.72 53.87 -36.03
CA THR A 17 -55.80 53.37 -37.06
C THR A 17 -56.56 52.92 -38.31
N LYS A 18 -55.90 52.91 -39.46
CA LYS A 18 -56.42 52.27 -40.68
C LYS A 18 -56.10 50.77 -40.71
N ASP A 19 -55.24 50.29 -39.82
CA ASP A 19 -54.91 48.88 -39.68
C ASP A 19 -56.10 48.08 -39.14
N SER A 20 -56.35 46.91 -39.73
CA SER A 20 -57.39 45.97 -39.32
C SER A 20 -56.89 44.90 -38.35
N LYS A 21 -55.60 44.92 -37.99
CA LYS A 21 -54.96 43.92 -37.12
C LYS A 21 -54.40 44.54 -35.85
N LYS A 22 -54.56 43.84 -34.72
CA LYS A 22 -53.93 44.18 -33.44
C LYS A 22 -53.28 42.95 -32.83
N GLN A 23 -52.01 43.07 -32.49
CA GLN A 23 -51.25 42.04 -31.78
C GLN A 23 -51.18 42.39 -30.29
N TYR A 24 -51.44 41.39 -29.45
CA TYR A 24 -51.21 41.43 -28.02
C TYR A 24 -50.16 40.37 -27.66
N THR A 25 -49.16 40.75 -26.86
CA THR A 25 -48.11 39.84 -26.38
C THR A 25 -48.21 39.70 -24.86
N ASN A 26 -47.68 38.59 -24.33
CA ASN A 26 -47.59 38.33 -22.90
C ASN A 26 -48.95 38.42 -22.15
N LEU A 27 -50.02 37.93 -22.79
CA LEU A 27 -51.32 37.81 -22.15
C LEU A 27 -51.27 36.68 -21.10
N MET A 28 -51.59 37.02 -19.85
CA MET A 28 -51.64 36.07 -18.74
C MET A 28 -52.85 35.13 -18.86
N GLU A 29 -52.88 34.06 -18.07
CA GLU A 29 -54.05 33.21 -17.96
C GLU A 29 -55.27 34.00 -17.45
N GLY A 30 -56.42 33.83 -18.09
CA GLY A 30 -57.63 34.57 -17.74
C GLY A 30 -58.63 34.75 -18.88
N SER A 31 -59.76 35.35 -18.57
CA SER A 31 -60.81 35.69 -19.52
C SER A 31 -60.65 37.11 -20.03
N TYR A 32 -60.66 37.29 -21.35
CA TYR A 32 -60.46 38.57 -22.02
C TYR A 32 -61.66 38.90 -22.90
N VAL A 33 -62.03 40.18 -22.98
CA VAL A 33 -62.97 40.70 -23.98
C VAL A 33 -62.26 41.74 -24.83
N PHE A 34 -62.30 41.56 -26.14
CA PHE A 34 -61.80 42.48 -27.15
C PHE A 34 -62.95 43.34 -27.67
N HIS A 35 -62.78 44.65 -27.59
CA HIS A 35 -63.77 45.63 -28.05
C HIS A 35 -63.22 46.36 -29.29
N VAL A 36 -64.05 46.53 -30.33
CA VAL A 36 -63.68 47.24 -31.54
C VAL A 36 -64.80 48.16 -32.04
N LYS A 37 -64.40 49.35 -32.50
CA LYS A 37 -65.27 50.33 -33.17
C LYS A 37 -64.68 50.73 -34.53
N ALA A 38 -65.55 50.87 -35.51
CA ALA A 38 -65.22 51.42 -36.82
C ALA A 38 -65.74 52.85 -36.93
N ARG A 39 -65.17 53.65 -37.83
CA ARG A 39 -65.77 54.92 -38.25
C ARG A 39 -65.77 55.00 -39.77
N ASN A 40 -66.82 55.55 -40.36
CA ASN A 40 -66.91 55.75 -41.79
C ASN A 40 -66.12 57.01 -42.25
N VAL A 41 -66.07 57.25 -43.56
CA VAL A 41 -65.33 58.39 -44.15
C VAL A 41 -65.90 59.74 -43.72
N TYR A 42 -67.17 59.80 -43.33
CA TYR A 42 -67.87 60.98 -42.83
C TYR A 42 -67.70 61.20 -41.31
N GLY A 43 -66.86 60.38 -40.65
CA GLY A 43 -66.57 60.51 -39.22
C GLY A 43 -67.63 59.92 -38.29
N GLN A 44 -68.66 59.24 -38.80
CA GLN A 44 -69.66 58.56 -37.98
C GLN A 44 -69.12 57.23 -37.46
N GLU A 45 -69.24 57.02 -36.15
CA GLU A 45 -68.85 55.77 -35.50
C GLU A 45 -69.89 54.67 -35.74
N GLY A 46 -69.41 53.47 -36.07
CA GLY A 46 -70.21 52.27 -36.19
C GLY A 46 -70.50 51.62 -34.83
N GLN A 47 -71.40 50.64 -34.84
CA GLN A 47 -71.73 49.87 -33.64
C GLN A 47 -70.49 49.16 -33.07
N GLU A 48 -70.42 49.08 -31.76
CA GLU A 48 -69.34 48.39 -31.05
C GLU A 48 -69.50 46.88 -31.20
N ALA A 49 -68.43 46.20 -31.63
CA ALA A 49 -68.37 44.74 -31.63
C ALA A 49 -67.47 44.24 -30.51
N GLN A 50 -67.87 43.13 -29.89
CA GLN A 50 -67.18 42.53 -28.75
C GLN A 50 -66.88 41.05 -29.03
N TYR A 51 -65.70 40.58 -28.62
CA TYR A 51 -65.28 39.19 -28.75
C TYR A 51 -64.62 38.69 -27.47
N ALA A 52 -65.20 37.66 -26.85
CA ALA A 52 -64.67 37.06 -25.63
C ALA A 52 -63.80 35.82 -25.94
N PHE A 53 -62.63 35.75 -25.31
CA PHE A 53 -61.73 34.61 -25.42
C PHE A 53 -61.05 34.32 -24.07
N VAL A 54 -60.57 33.10 -23.86
CA VAL A 54 -59.94 32.65 -22.61
C VAL A 54 -58.57 32.07 -22.90
N ILE A 55 -57.58 32.49 -22.11
CA ILE A 55 -56.24 31.92 -22.13
C ILE A 55 -56.15 30.93 -20.98
N LEU A 56 -56.08 29.65 -21.32
CA LEU A 56 -55.93 28.57 -20.34
C LEU A 56 -54.54 28.66 -19.69
N PRO A 57 -54.43 28.39 -18.37
CA PRO A 57 -53.14 28.29 -17.71
C PRO A 57 -52.25 27.28 -18.43
N PRO A 58 -50.94 27.56 -18.56
CA PRO A 58 -49.98 26.59 -19.05
C PRO A 58 -50.06 25.29 -18.23
N TRP A 59 -49.97 24.14 -18.88
CA TRP A 59 -50.16 22.82 -18.25
C TRP A 59 -49.27 22.57 -17.02
N TYR A 60 -48.06 23.14 -16.98
CA TYR A 60 -47.11 23.04 -15.87
C TYR A 60 -47.49 23.86 -14.62
N ARG A 61 -48.50 24.74 -14.71
CA ARG A 61 -49.02 25.55 -13.58
C ARG A 61 -50.32 25.01 -13.01
N THR A 62 -50.71 23.79 -13.36
CA THR A 62 -51.92 23.14 -12.85
C THR A 62 -51.64 22.39 -11.53
N VAL A 63 -52.66 22.23 -10.67
CA VAL A 63 -52.53 21.49 -9.39
C VAL A 63 -52.04 20.04 -9.61
N TYR A 64 -52.53 19.37 -10.65
CA TYR A 64 -52.10 18.02 -11.02
C TYR A 64 -50.61 17.97 -11.40
N ALA A 65 -50.06 19.00 -12.05
CA ALA A 65 -48.63 19.06 -12.36
C ALA A 65 -47.77 19.09 -11.08
N TYR A 66 -48.18 19.83 -10.05
CA TYR A 66 -47.49 19.82 -8.76
C TYR A 66 -47.52 18.44 -8.08
N PHE A 67 -48.65 17.71 -8.15
CA PHE A 67 -48.70 16.33 -7.67
C PHE A 67 -47.71 15.42 -8.41
N VAL A 68 -47.62 15.53 -9.74
CA VAL A 68 -46.65 14.77 -10.53
C VAL A 68 -45.21 15.13 -10.15
N TYR A 69 -44.90 16.41 -9.91
CA TYR A 69 -43.57 16.82 -9.46
C TYR A 69 -43.21 16.24 -8.10
N VAL A 70 -44.13 16.27 -7.13
CA VAL A 70 -43.92 15.66 -5.81
C VAL A 70 -43.73 14.15 -5.94
N LEU A 71 -44.54 13.48 -6.76
CA LEU A 71 -44.41 12.04 -7.00
C LEU A 71 -43.06 11.69 -7.61
N LEU A 72 -42.62 12.41 -8.65
CA LEU A 72 -41.32 12.21 -9.28
C LEU A 72 -40.17 12.48 -8.30
N PHE A 73 -40.29 13.51 -7.47
CA PHE A 73 -39.30 13.80 -6.44
C PHE A 73 -39.20 12.66 -5.40
N VAL A 74 -40.33 12.14 -4.93
CA VAL A 74 -40.36 10.99 -4.00
C VAL A 74 -39.75 9.75 -4.65
N LEU A 75 -40.12 9.45 -5.91
CA LEU A 75 -39.54 8.33 -6.65
C LEU A 75 -38.03 8.49 -6.83
N PHE A 76 -37.56 9.69 -7.15
CA PHE A 76 -36.14 10.00 -7.25
C PHE A 76 -35.41 9.78 -5.92
N VAL A 77 -35.95 10.29 -4.81
CA VAL A 77 -35.37 10.11 -3.47
C VAL A 77 -35.32 8.64 -3.08
N VAL A 78 -36.42 7.89 -3.27
CA VAL A 78 -36.47 6.45 -2.97
C VAL A 78 -35.49 5.67 -3.84
N GLY A 79 -35.41 6.00 -5.14
CA GLY A 79 -34.44 5.42 -6.06
C GLY A 79 -33.00 5.66 -5.64
N ALA A 80 -32.66 6.90 -5.26
CA ALA A 80 -31.34 7.27 -4.78
C ALA A 80 -30.98 6.53 -3.49
N ILE A 81 -31.90 6.45 -2.52
CA ILE A 81 -31.70 5.69 -1.27
C ILE A 81 -31.46 4.21 -1.60
N ARG A 82 -32.30 3.59 -2.45
CA ARG A 82 -32.13 2.19 -2.87
C ARG A 82 -30.75 1.93 -3.48
N VAL A 83 -30.31 2.77 -4.41
CA VAL A 83 -29.00 2.63 -5.05
C VAL A 83 -27.87 2.75 -4.03
N ASN A 84 -27.94 3.73 -3.14
CA ASN A 84 -26.93 3.92 -2.10
C ASN A 84 -26.88 2.75 -1.11
N THR A 85 -28.05 2.27 -0.64
CA THR A 85 -28.13 1.10 0.26
C THR A 85 -27.58 -0.17 -0.38
N ALA A 86 -27.84 -0.40 -1.66
CA ALA A 86 -27.29 -1.54 -2.39
C ALA A 86 -25.76 -1.45 -2.51
N ARG A 87 -25.21 -0.27 -2.81
CA ARG A 87 -23.76 -0.03 -2.85
C ARG A 87 -23.10 -0.29 -1.49
N LEU A 88 -23.71 0.20 -0.40
CA LEU A 88 -23.20 0.00 0.96
C LEU A 88 -23.14 -1.49 1.34
N LEU A 89 -24.16 -2.27 0.97
CA LEU A 89 -24.17 -3.70 1.27
C LEU A 89 -23.10 -4.47 0.50
N GLN A 90 -22.83 -4.08 -0.76
CA GLN A 90 -21.74 -4.67 -1.55
C GLN A 90 -20.36 -4.33 -0.96
N GLN A 91 -20.14 -3.07 -0.58
CA GLN A 91 -18.91 -2.65 0.09
C GLN A 91 -18.67 -3.41 1.39
N LYS A 92 -19.73 -3.64 2.19
CA LYS A 92 -19.65 -4.43 3.41
C LYS A 92 -19.20 -5.87 3.13
N ARG A 93 -19.75 -6.53 2.10
CA ARG A 93 -19.37 -7.91 1.72
C ARG A 93 -17.91 -8.00 1.29
N ILE A 94 -17.47 -7.12 0.39
CA ILE A 94 -16.08 -7.08 -0.07
C ILE A 94 -15.13 -6.84 1.10
N LEU A 95 -15.52 -5.96 2.03
CA LEU A 95 -14.74 -5.71 3.23
C LEU A 95 -14.63 -6.95 4.12
N GLU A 96 -15.74 -7.63 4.40
CA GLU A 96 -15.76 -8.88 5.19
C GLU A 96 -14.93 -9.99 4.55
N GLU A 97 -15.03 -10.16 3.23
CA GLU A 97 -14.20 -11.10 2.46
C GLU A 97 -12.72 -10.75 2.55
N THR A 98 -12.37 -9.47 2.37
CA THR A 98 -10.97 -9.00 2.45
C THR A 98 -10.40 -9.20 3.85
N VAL A 99 -11.17 -8.89 4.90
CA VAL A 99 -10.76 -9.10 6.30
C VAL A 99 -10.53 -10.58 6.56
N THR A 100 -11.44 -11.44 6.10
CA THR A 100 -11.31 -12.89 6.24
C THR A 100 -10.06 -13.39 5.53
N GLN A 101 -9.82 -12.95 4.29
CA GLN A 101 -8.65 -13.33 3.51
C GLN A 101 -7.34 -12.88 4.16
N ARG A 102 -7.28 -11.63 4.64
CA ARG A 102 -6.11 -11.12 5.38
C ARG A 102 -5.90 -11.84 6.70
N THR A 103 -6.98 -12.21 7.39
CA THR A 103 -6.89 -12.98 8.63
C THR A 103 -6.33 -14.39 8.37
N LEU A 104 -6.74 -15.04 7.28
CA LEU A 104 -6.18 -16.33 6.86
C LEU A 104 -4.71 -16.22 6.44
N GLU A 105 -4.35 -15.18 5.69
CA GLU A 105 -2.97 -14.90 5.30
C GLU A 105 -2.06 -14.69 6.51
N ILE A 106 -2.47 -13.84 7.47
CA ILE A 106 -1.73 -13.60 8.72
C ILE A 106 -1.58 -14.89 9.51
N ARG A 107 -2.65 -15.70 9.60
CA ARG A 107 -2.58 -16.98 10.30
C ARG A 107 -1.60 -17.93 9.65
N GLN A 108 -1.57 -17.98 8.32
CA GLN A 108 -0.61 -18.81 7.59
C GLN A 108 0.82 -18.31 7.79
N GLN A 109 1.05 -17.00 7.74
CA GLN A 109 2.36 -16.40 8.02
C GLN A 109 2.83 -16.70 9.43
N ASN A 110 1.93 -16.66 10.43
CA ASN A 110 2.28 -17.03 11.80
C ASN A 110 2.68 -18.51 11.92
N ILE A 111 1.97 -19.42 11.25
CA ILE A 111 2.33 -20.85 11.25
C ILE A 111 3.72 -21.05 10.61
N GLU A 112 3.99 -20.39 9.49
CA GLU A 112 5.31 -20.46 8.84
C GLU A 112 6.41 -19.87 9.74
N LEU A 113 6.14 -18.74 10.41
CA LEU A 113 7.09 -18.11 11.32
C LEU A 113 7.42 -19.01 12.52
N GLU A 114 6.43 -19.69 13.09
CA GLU A 114 6.62 -20.66 14.17
C GLU A 114 7.49 -21.83 13.69
N LYS A 115 7.24 -22.35 12.49
CA LYS A 115 8.08 -23.41 11.90
C LYS A 115 9.52 -22.95 11.69
N GLN A 116 9.73 -21.75 11.16
CA GLN A 116 11.07 -21.18 10.99
C GLN A 116 11.78 -20.99 12.34
N ARG A 117 11.06 -20.59 13.39
CA ARG A 117 11.62 -20.52 14.75
C ARG A 117 12.08 -21.88 15.24
N GLU A 118 11.27 -22.92 15.04
CA GLU A 118 11.63 -24.29 15.43
C GLU A 118 12.89 -24.77 14.69
N GLU A 119 12.97 -24.55 13.38
CA GLU A 119 14.15 -24.88 12.57
C GLU A 119 15.41 -24.15 13.05
N ILE A 120 15.30 -22.84 13.36
CA ILE A 120 16.41 -22.05 13.93
C ILE A 120 16.86 -22.60 15.27
N LEU A 121 15.94 -23.02 16.15
CA LEU A 121 16.29 -23.59 17.45
C LEU A 121 17.06 -24.90 17.29
N ILE A 122 16.61 -25.78 16.39
CA ILE A 122 17.31 -27.04 16.08
C ILE A 122 18.71 -26.74 15.51
N GLN A 123 18.81 -25.77 14.60
CA GLN A 123 20.09 -25.39 14.00
C GLN A 123 21.05 -24.79 15.03
N ALA A 124 20.56 -23.96 15.94
CA ALA A 124 21.34 -23.38 17.03
C ALA A 124 21.88 -24.48 17.96
N GLU A 125 21.06 -25.49 18.29
CA GLU A 125 21.50 -26.61 19.13
C GLU A 125 22.55 -27.48 18.43
N ASN A 126 22.37 -27.78 17.14
CA ASN A 126 23.37 -28.50 16.36
C ASN A 126 24.70 -27.74 16.30
N LEU A 127 24.65 -26.43 16.10
CA LEU A 127 25.84 -25.57 16.07
C LEU A 127 26.53 -25.54 17.45
N ARG A 128 25.75 -25.50 18.53
CA ARG A 128 26.26 -25.56 19.90
C ARG A 128 27.01 -26.87 20.14
N MET A 129 26.40 -28.01 19.81
CA MET A 129 27.05 -29.32 19.94
C MET A 129 28.32 -29.43 19.10
N ALA A 130 28.30 -28.93 17.86
CA ALA A 130 29.49 -28.93 17.00
C ALA A 130 30.63 -28.08 17.60
N ASN A 131 30.32 -26.89 18.14
CA ASN A 131 31.31 -26.04 18.81
C ASN A 131 31.88 -26.70 20.08
N GLU A 132 31.05 -27.37 20.87
CA GLU A 132 31.49 -28.12 22.05
C GLU A 132 32.44 -29.27 21.66
N ALA A 133 32.12 -30.01 20.60
CA ALA A 133 32.97 -31.08 20.07
C ALA A 133 34.32 -30.55 19.55
N ILE A 134 34.30 -29.45 18.78
CA ILE A 134 35.51 -28.78 18.29
C ILE A 134 36.37 -28.32 19.46
N THR A 135 35.75 -27.76 20.52
CA THR A 135 36.47 -27.29 21.71
C THR A 135 37.17 -28.46 22.42
N ARG A 136 36.49 -29.60 22.57
CA ARG A 136 37.11 -30.81 23.15
C ARG A 136 38.26 -31.33 22.28
N GLN A 137 38.04 -31.43 20.97
CA GLN A 137 39.09 -31.88 20.05
C GLN A 137 40.31 -30.96 20.07
N LYS A 138 40.10 -29.65 20.21
CA LYS A 138 41.17 -28.69 20.38
C LYS A 138 41.96 -28.95 21.67
N GLN A 139 41.29 -29.17 22.80
CA GLN A 139 41.94 -29.50 24.06
C GLN A 139 42.76 -30.79 23.98
N ASP A 140 42.22 -31.83 23.34
CA ASP A 140 42.94 -33.10 23.13
C ASP A 140 44.20 -32.92 22.28
N ILE A 141 44.12 -32.09 21.22
CA ILE A 141 45.25 -31.75 20.36
C ILE A 141 46.31 -30.96 21.14
N GLU A 142 45.89 -29.98 21.95
CA GLU A 142 46.79 -29.20 22.79
C GLU A 142 47.54 -30.09 23.78
N HIS A 143 46.83 -30.99 24.48
CA HIS A 143 47.44 -31.96 25.39
C HIS A 143 48.43 -32.89 24.68
N LYS A 144 48.06 -33.45 23.52
CA LYS A 144 48.97 -34.30 22.73
C LYS A 144 50.21 -33.53 22.27
N ASN A 145 50.04 -32.25 21.91
CA ASN A 145 51.15 -31.41 21.51
C ASN A 145 52.12 -31.15 22.69
N GLU A 146 51.59 -30.91 23.89
CA GLU A 146 52.37 -30.82 25.12
C GLU A 146 53.14 -32.12 25.40
N GLU A 147 52.49 -33.28 25.31
CA GLU A 147 53.12 -34.60 25.51
C GLU A 147 54.24 -34.86 24.49
N ILE A 148 53.98 -34.61 23.20
CA ILE A 148 54.97 -34.76 22.13
C ILE A 148 56.16 -33.83 22.39
N THR A 149 55.90 -32.58 22.75
CA THR A 149 56.94 -31.60 23.05
C THR A 149 57.76 -32.03 24.26
N ALA A 150 57.14 -32.56 25.32
CA ALA A 150 57.82 -33.10 26.48
C ALA A 150 58.70 -34.31 26.13
N SER A 151 58.20 -35.21 25.26
CA SER A 151 58.94 -36.37 24.77
C SER A 151 60.16 -35.98 23.94
N ILE A 152 60.01 -35.01 23.02
CA ILE A 152 61.12 -34.47 22.23
C ILE A 152 62.18 -33.83 23.14
N ASN A 153 61.76 -33.04 24.12
CA ASN A 153 62.67 -32.45 25.11
C ASN A 153 63.39 -33.51 25.95
N TYR A 154 62.70 -34.58 26.33
CA TYR A 154 63.29 -35.70 27.07
C TYR A 154 64.34 -36.44 26.22
N ALA A 155 64.04 -36.72 24.95
CA ALA A 155 65.01 -37.30 24.01
C ALA A 155 66.25 -36.39 23.85
N SER A 156 66.08 -35.07 23.78
CA SER A 156 67.19 -34.10 23.74
C SER A 156 68.07 -34.19 24.99
N ARG A 157 67.47 -34.37 26.18
CA ARG A 157 68.21 -34.57 27.44
C ARG A 157 69.01 -35.86 27.42
N ILE A 158 68.43 -36.98 26.98
CA ILE A 158 69.15 -38.26 26.84
C ILE A 158 70.29 -38.11 25.85
N GLN A 159 70.03 -37.53 24.68
CA GLN A 159 71.04 -37.34 23.63
C GLN A 159 72.24 -36.57 24.21
N ARG A 160 72.01 -35.42 24.86
CA ARG A 160 73.08 -34.63 25.48
C ARG A 160 73.83 -35.38 26.58
N ALA A 161 73.15 -36.24 27.34
CA ALA A 161 73.78 -37.03 28.40
C ALA A 161 74.64 -38.19 27.86
N MET A 162 74.28 -38.73 26.70
CA MET A 162 75.07 -39.78 26.02
C MET A 162 76.28 -39.23 25.28
N LEU A 163 76.21 -37.98 24.80
CA LEU A 163 77.32 -37.37 24.06
C LEU A 163 78.52 -37.11 24.99
N PRO A 164 79.75 -37.46 24.56
CA PRO A 164 80.95 -37.24 25.35
C PRO A 164 81.19 -35.74 25.55
N ARG A 165 81.60 -35.36 26.77
CA ARG A 165 81.88 -33.96 27.07
C ARG A 165 83.00 -33.44 26.17
N GLN A 166 82.76 -32.27 25.58
CA GLN A 166 83.66 -31.65 24.59
C GLN A 166 85.04 -31.35 25.15
N ASP A 167 85.13 -31.02 26.44
CA ASP A 167 86.38 -30.81 27.16
C ASP A 167 87.31 -32.02 27.08
N ARG A 168 86.80 -33.24 27.27
CA ARG A 168 87.60 -34.48 27.18
C ARG A 168 88.13 -34.75 25.79
N ILE A 169 87.36 -34.43 24.76
CA ILE A 169 87.75 -34.62 23.36
C ILE A 169 88.87 -33.64 23.00
N GLN A 170 88.73 -32.37 23.38
CA GLN A 170 89.74 -31.33 23.12
C GLN A 170 91.06 -31.59 23.85
N HIS A 171 91.05 -32.16 25.06
CA HIS A 171 92.27 -32.56 25.76
C HIS A 171 92.99 -33.75 25.11
N ALA A 172 92.27 -34.62 24.41
CA ALA A 172 92.87 -35.75 23.70
C ALA A 172 93.38 -35.36 22.30
N PHE A 173 92.71 -34.40 21.65
CA PHE A 173 93.03 -33.90 20.31
C PHE A 173 93.02 -32.37 20.31
N HIS A 174 94.20 -31.77 20.51
CA HIS A 174 94.38 -30.34 20.72
C HIS A 174 93.90 -29.45 19.55
N ASP A 175 93.98 -29.94 18.30
CA ASP A 175 93.50 -29.25 17.08
C ASP A 175 92.25 -29.93 16.50
N SER A 176 91.21 -30.12 17.32
CA SER A 176 89.95 -30.73 16.88
C SER A 176 88.72 -29.95 17.32
N PHE A 177 87.65 -30.04 16.54
CA PHE A 177 86.33 -29.52 16.89
C PHE A 177 85.24 -30.52 16.52
N VAL A 178 84.14 -30.47 17.25
CA VAL A 178 82.94 -31.24 16.95
C VAL A 178 81.91 -30.29 16.34
N LEU A 179 81.56 -30.50 15.07
CA LEU A 179 80.48 -29.77 14.41
C LEU A 179 79.15 -30.48 14.69
N PHE A 180 78.31 -29.87 15.52
CA PHE A 180 76.99 -30.40 15.85
C PHE A 180 75.91 -29.36 15.52
N MET A 181 75.17 -29.59 14.43
CA MET A 181 74.13 -28.66 13.92
C MET A 181 72.79 -29.37 13.79
N PRO A 182 72.05 -29.56 14.88
CA PRO A 182 70.69 -30.10 14.82
C PRO A 182 69.77 -29.18 14.02
N ARG A 183 68.85 -29.78 13.24
CA ARG A 183 67.77 -29.06 12.54
C ARG A 183 66.63 -28.63 13.48
N ASP A 184 66.45 -29.35 14.59
CA ASP A 184 65.38 -29.14 15.59
C ASP A 184 65.90 -29.46 17.02
N ILE A 185 65.03 -29.60 18.02
CA ILE A 185 65.39 -29.82 19.44
C ILE A 185 66.29 -31.07 19.67
N VAL A 186 66.21 -32.07 18.80
CA VAL A 186 67.00 -33.31 18.82
C VAL A 186 67.70 -33.48 17.48
N SER A 187 68.98 -33.88 17.48
CA SER A 187 69.67 -34.27 16.23
C SER A 187 69.57 -35.79 16.02
N GLY A 188 69.58 -36.24 14.77
CA GLY A 188 69.64 -37.67 14.46
C GLY A 188 71.02 -38.30 14.64
N ASP A 189 72.04 -37.50 14.94
CA ASP A 189 73.45 -37.92 14.95
C ASP A 189 73.97 -38.15 16.37
N PHE A 190 74.78 -39.20 16.51
CA PHE A 190 75.47 -39.54 17.76
C PHE A 190 76.96 -39.73 17.49
N TYR A 191 77.80 -39.21 18.38
CA TYR A 191 79.23 -39.43 18.35
C TYR A 191 79.72 -39.94 19.71
N TRP A 192 80.78 -40.74 19.66
CA TRP A 192 81.31 -41.50 20.78
C TRP A 192 82.82 -41.31 20.86
N PHE A 193 83.35 -41.17 22.08
CA PHE A 193 84.78 -41.02 22.34
C PHE A 193 85.17 -41.81 23.59
N MET A 194 86.12 -42.74 23.43
CA MET A 194 86.75 -43.50 24.51
C MET A 194 88.25 -43.31 24.45
N ARG A 195 88.88 -43.07 25.59
CA ARG A 195 90.32 -43.29 25.72
C ARG A 195 90.53 -44.75 26.12
N LYS A 196 91.19 -45.53 25.25
CA LYS A 196 91.59 -46.91 25.59
C LYS A 196 92.57 -46.86 26.78
N PRO A 197 92.43 -47.75 27.78
CA PRO A 197 93.35 -47.81 28.92
C PRO A 197 94.78 -48.13 28.48
#